data_AF-A0A8T1SYS8-F1
#
_entry.id   AF-A0A8T1SYS8-F1
#
_cell.length_a   1.000
_cell.length_b   1.000
_cell.length_c   1.000
_cell.angle_alpha   90.00
_cell.angle_beta   90.00
_cell.angle_gamma   90.00
#
_symmetry.space_group_name_H-M   'P 1'
#
loop_
_entity.id
_entity.type
_entity.pdbx_description
1 polymer ?
#
loop_
_entity_poly.entity_id
_entity_poly.type
_entity_poly.pdbx_seq_one_letter_code
_entity_poly.pdbx_strand_id
1 'polypeptide(L)'
;MDEGRTTTASFVEAAQEIIKQGKPFTDGEYVKECFIKTSEHLFGDFKHEDGIVKKIRVMPLSAKTVKDRTIKMATDVTSQEVSDIRSALGFSIACDETCDVDDFAQVALLGRYINDQGPQEELIALLPLKGQTRRKDIASAVTECLKQKDININRIISIATDGAPSMKGAHKDFFTLKKYGAQCNFISLHNPPGGTVCTNLYRGNLKSNGNGCTGC
;
A
#
# COMPACT_ATOMS: atom_id res chain seq x y z
N MET A 1 14.90 4.40 -32.18
CA MET A 1 14.57 5.54 -31.30
C MET A 1 13.06 5.71 -31.02
N ASP A 2 12.14 5.11 -31.79
CA ASP A 2 10.68 5.29 -31.61
C ASP A 2 10.04 4.36 -30.55
N GLU A 3 10.59 3.17 -30.37
CA GLU A 3 10.02 2.10 -29.52
C GLU A 3 9.94 2.46 -28.02
N GLY A 4 10.88 3.29 -27.54
CA GLY A 4 10.87 3.78 -26.16
C GLY A 4 9.72 4.75 -25.86
N ARG A 5 9.31 5.58 -26.84
CA ARG A 5 8.21 6.54 -26.66
C ARG A 5 6.86 5.84 -26.62
N THR A 6 6.64 4.88 -27.52
CA THR A 6 5.43 4.05 -27.54
C THR A 6 5.30 3.22 -26.26
N THR A 7 6.41 2.69 -25.76
CA THR A 7 6.44 1.97 -24.48
C THR A 7 6.09 2.88 -23.32
N THR A 8 6.64 4.09 -23.27
CA THR A 8 6.35 5.08 -22.22
C THR A 8 4.88 5.49 -22.25
N ALA A 9 4.33 5.88 -23.41
CA ALA A 9 2.93 6.30 -23.53
C ALA A 9 1.96 5.20 -23.08
N SER A 10 2.24 3.96 -23.45
CA SER A 10 1.38 2.85 -23.10
C SER A 10 1.56 2.35 -21.66
N PHE A 11 2.72 2.59 -21.05
CA PHE A 11 3.02 2.25 -19.66
C PHE A 11 2.53 3.33 -18.69
N VAL A 12 3.03 4.56 -18.85
CA VAL A 12 2.85 5.67 -17.92
C VAL A 12 1.54 6.40 -18.14
N GLU A 13 1.11 6.60 -19.38
CA GLU A 13 -0.10 7.40 -19.63
C GLU A 13 -1.35 6.52 -19.60
N ALA A 14 -1.43 5.51 -20.47
CA ALA A 14 -2.67 4.77 -20.63
C ALA A 14 -2.91 3.73 -19.51
N ALA A 15 -1.94 2.86 -19.22
CA ALA A 15 -2.14 1.82 -18.21
C ALA A 15 -2.30 2.41 -16.80
N GLN A 16 -1.48 3.40 -16.44
CA GLN A 16 -1.58 4.05 -15.14
C GLN A 16 -2.92 4.78 -14.95
N GLU A 17 -3.42 5.48 -15.99
CA GLU A 17 -4.69 6.19 -15.90
C GLU A 17 -5.88 5.23 -15.76
N ILE A 18 -5.87 4.11 -16.50
CA ILE A 18 -6.89 3.05 -16.35
C ILE A 18 -6.95 2.57 -14.90
N ILE A 19 -5.80 2.32 -14.27
CA ILE A 19 -5.72 1.84 -12.88
C ILE A 19 -6.17 2.91 -11.90
N LYS A 20 -5.71 4.16 -12.05
CA LYS A 20 -6.08 5.28 -11.17
C LYS A 20 -7.59 5.52 -11.15
N GLN A 21 -8.25 5.32 -12.29
CA GLN A 21 -9.70 5.47 -12.44
C GLN A 21 -10.49 4.19 -12.08
N GLY A 22 -9.82 3.13 -11.62
CA GLY A 22 -10.46 1.85 -11.27
C GLY A 22 -11.13 1.15 -12.46
N LYS A 23 -10.63 1.37 -13.68
CA LYS A 23 -11.22 0.82 -14.90
C LYS A 23 -10.72 -0.60 -15.20
N PRO A 24 -11.54 -1.45 -15.85
CA PRO A 24 -11.13 -2.77 -16.28
C PRO A 24 -9.90 -2.74 -17.22
N PHE A 25 -9.05 -3.77 -17.17
CA PHE A 25 -7.90 -3.85 -18.08
C PHE A 25 -8.28 -3.93 -19.56
N THR A 26 -9.49 -4.43 -19.85
CA THR A 26 -10.08 -4.45 -21.19
C THR A 26 -10.28 -3.05 -21.78
N ASP A 27 -10.38 -2.02 -20.94
CA ASP A 27 -10.56 -0.65 -21.40
C ASP A 27 -9.34 -0.14 -22.17
N GLY A 28 -8.17 -0.80 -22.06
CA GLY A 28 -7.01 -0.48 -22.88
C GLY A 28 -7.29 -0.61 -24.39
N GLU A 29 -8.03 -1.64 -24.80
CA GLU A 29 -8.39 -1.87 -26.20
C GLU A 29 -9.46 -0.86 -26.65
N TYR A 30 -10.44 -0.59 -25.79
CA TYR A 30 -11.47 0.42 -26.02
C TYR A 30 -10.85 1.82 -26.21
N VAL A 31 -9.96 2.24 -25.32
CA VAL A 31 -9.25 3.52 -25.41
C VAL A 31 -8.45 3.59 -26.71
N LYS A 32 -7.74 2.52 -27.05
CA LYS A 32 -6.94 2.46 -28.29
C LYS A 32 -7.81 2.59 -29.54
N GLU A 33 -8.93 1.87 -29.60
CA GLU A 33 -9.86 1.93 -30.74
C GLU A 33 -10.51 3.31 -30.86
N CYS A 34 -10.94 3.90 -29.74
CA CYS A 34 -11.46 5.26 -29.69
C CYS A 34 -10.42 6.26 -30.22
N PHE A 35 -9.15 6.10 -29.83
CA PHE A 35 -8.08 6.99 -30.26
C PHE A 35 -7.77 6.87 -31.75
N ILE A 36 -7.79 5.65 -32.30
CA ILE A 36 -7.64 5.42 -33.74
C ILE A 36 -8.75 6.13 -34.52
N LYS A 37 -10.03 5.85 -34.20
CA LYS A 37 -11.19 6.44 -34.89
C LYS A 37 -11.20 7.96 -34.79
N THR A 38 -10.90 8.50 -33.62
CA THR A 38 -10.84 9.94 -33.39
C THR A 38 -9.67 10.57 -34.15
N SER A 39 -8.51 9.92 -34.19
CA SER A 39 -7.33 10.42 -34.89
C SER A 39 -7.52 10.50 -36.40
N GLU A 40 -8.24 9.55 -36.99
CA GLU A 40 -8.58 9.57 -38.43
C GLU A 40 -9.43 10.80 -38.79
N HIS A 41 -10.30 11.28 -37.88
CA HIS A 41 -11.11 12.47 -38.12
C HIS A 41 -10.37 13.77 -37.76
N LEU A 42 -9.63 13.79 -36.64
CA LEU A 42 -8.95 15.00 -36.16
C LEU A 42 -7.72 15.35 -37.00
N PHE A 43 -7.03 14.35 -37.54
CA PHE A 43 -5.77 14.55 -38.26
C PHE A 43 -5.87 14.23 -39.76
N GLY A 44 -7.08 13.99 -40.29
CA GLY A 44 -7.30 13.63 -41.70
C GLY A 44 -6.67 14.61 -42.70
N ASP A 45 -6.60 15.90 -42.36
CA ASP A 45 -6.05 16.94 -43.24
C ASP A 45 -4.54 17.21 -42.99
N PHE A 46 -3.89 16.44 -42.12
CA PHE A 46 -2.48 16.66 -41.74
C PHE A 46 -1.52 15.87 -42.64
N LYS A 47 -0.37 16.47 -42.97
CA LYS A 47 0.68 15.90 -43.84
C LYS A 47 1.21 14.51 -43.41
N HIS A 48 0.96 14.08 -42.18
CA HIS A 48 1.49 12.83 -41.60
C HIS A 48 0.40 11.99 -40.89
N GLU A 49 -0.85 12.08 -41.34
CA GLU A 49 -1.99 11.35 -40.76
C GLU A 49 -1.72 9.85 -40.58
N ASP A 50 -1.24 9.17 -41.63
CA ASP A 50 -0.97 7.73 -41.64
C ASP A 50 0.08 7.36 -40.59
N GLY A 51 1.08 8.23 -40.41
CA GLY A 51 2.14 8.05 -39.43
C GLY A 51 1.60 8.10 -38.01
N ILE A 52 0.67 9.01 -37.72
CA ILE A 52 0.02 9.17 -36.41
C ILE A 52 -0.84 7.94 -36.12
N VAL A 53 -1.75 7.58 -37.03
CA VAL A 53 -2.65 6.43 -36.89
C VAL A 53 -1.85 5.14 -36.73
N LYS A 54 -0.79 4.95 -37.54
CA LYS A 54 0.09 3.77 -37.44
C LYS A 54 0.77 3.68 -36.07
N LYS A 55 1.25 4.80 -35.51
CA LYS A 55 1.84 4.80 -34.16
C LYS A 55 0.84 4.41 -33.08
N ILE A 56 -0.39 4.90 -33.16
CA ILE A 56 -1.45 4.52 -32.22
C ILE A 56 -1.77 3.02 -32.38
N ARG A 57 -1.87 2.51 -33.61
CA ARG A 57 -2.14 1.09 -33.90
C ARG A 57 -1.08 0.15 -33.34
N VAL A 58 0.20 0.51 -33.35
CA VAL A 58 1.26 -0.34 -32.78
C VAL A 58 1.43 -0.17 -31.26
N MET A 59 0.73 0.79 -30.64
CA MET A 59 0.79 1.00 -29.19
C MET A 59 0.19 -0.19 -28.44
N PRO A 60 0.93 -0.84 -27.52
CA PRO A 60 0.45 -2.04 -26.86
C PRO A 60 -0.48 -1.68 -25.68
N LEU A 61 -1.78 -1.90 -25.85
CA LEU A 61 -2.84 -1.67 -24.86
C LEU A 61 -3.84 -2.82 -24.77
N SER A 62 -3.43 -4.05 -25.11
CA SER A 62 -4.29 -5.20 -24.85
C SER A 62 -4.53 -5.36 -23.35
N ALA A 63 -5.62 -6.03 -22.98
CA ALA A 63 -5.92 -6.31 -21.57
C ALA A 63 -4.74 -7.00 -20.85
N LYS A 64 -4.05 -7.92 -21.56
CA LYS A 64 -2.82 -8.56 -21.06
C LYS A 64 -1.72 -7.54 -20.79
N THR A 65 -1.44 -6.64 -21.74
CA THR A 65 -0.41 -5.62 -21.55
C THR A 65 -0.72 -4.69 -20.40
N VAL A 66 -1.96 -4.22 -20.27
CA VAL A 66 -2.37 -3.35 -19.15
C VAL A 66 -2.19 -4.08 -17.82
N LYS A 67 -2.61 -5.35 -17.73
CA LYS A 67 -2.39 -6.20 -16.54
C LYS A 67 -0.90 -6.34 -16.20
N ASP A 68 -0.07 -6.75 -17.15
CA ASP A 68 1.36 -7.01 -16.91
C ASP A 68 2.08 -5.74 -16.42
N ARG A 69 1.68 -4.58 -16.95
CA ARG A 69 2.20 -3.28 -16.52
C ARG A 69 1.70 -2.84 -15.16
N THR A 70 0.42 -3.10 -14.87
CA THR A 70 -0.16 -2.90 -13.53
C THR A 70 0.64 -3.66 -12.49
N ILE A 71 0.91 -4.95 -12.76
CA ILE A 71 1.72 -5.79 -11.86
C ILE A 71 3.12 -5.21 -11.70
N LYS A 72 3.76 -4.77 -12.79
CA LYS A 72 5.10 -4.18 -12.72
C LYS A 72 5.11 -2.88 -11.89
N MET A 73 4.14 -2.00 -12.08
CA MET A 73 4.01 -0.76 -11.28
C MET A 73 3.74 -1.06 -9.81
N ALA A 74 2.80 -1.97 -9.52
CA ALA A 74 2.51 -2.39 -8.15
C ALA A 74 3.74 -3.02 -7.47
N THR A 75 4.50 -3.85 -8.20
CA THR A 75 5.74 -4.47 -7.69
C THR A 75 6.80 -3.42 -7.39
N ASP A 76 6.94 -2.41 -8.24
CA ASP A 76 7.90 -1.32 -8.05
C ASP A 76 7.55 -0.49 -6.80
N VAL A 77 6.28 -0.08 -6.66
CA VAL A 77 5.78 0.62 -5.47
C VAL A 77 6.02 -0.22 -4.21
N THR A 78 5.62 -1.49 -4.22
CA THR A 78 5.84 -2.40 -3.08
C THR A 78 7.33 -2.55 -2.75
N SER A 79 8.21 -2.54 -3.76
CA SER A 79 9.65 -2.68 -3.53
C SER A 79 10.25 -1.43 -2.88
N GLN A 80 9.79 -0.24 -3.28
CA GLN A 80 10.18 1.03 -2.67
C GLN A 80 9.69 1.13 -1.23
N GLU A 81 8.41 0.83 -0.97
CA GLU A 81 7.83 0.79 0.38
C GLU A 81 8.61 -0.16 1.32
N VAL A 82 8.90 -1.38 0.86
CA VAL A 82 9.67 -2.36 1.65
C VAL A 82 11.09 -1.87 1.89
N SER A 83 11.72 -1.22 0.90
CA SER A 83 13.05 -0.64 1.05
C SER A 83 13.07 0.45 2.12
N ASP A 84 12.06 1.32 2.13
CA ASP A 84 11.94 2.41 3.11
C ASP A 84 11.71 1.87 4.52
N ILE A 85 10.85 0.86 4.69
CA ILE A 85 10.65 0.22 6.00
C ILE A 85 11.94 -0.44 6.49
N ARG A 86 12.72 -1.06 5.60
CA ARG A 86 14.00 -1.71 5.94
C ARG A 86 15.09 -0.71 6.30
N SER A 87 15.05 0.49 5.74
CA SER A 87 16.01 1.56 6.05
C SER A 87 15.62 2.36 7.30
N ALA A 88 14.32 2.42 7.64
CA ALA A 88 13.81 3.13 8.79
C ALA A 88 14.46 2.70 10.11
N LEU A 89 14.74 3.68 10.99
CA LEU A 89 15.28 3.44 12.34
C LEU A 89 14.34 2.57 13.18
N GLY A 90 13.04 2.77 13.00
CA GLY A 90 11.99 1.89 13.49
C GLY A 90 10.66 2.27 12.87
N PHE A 91 9.69 1.37 13.01
CA PHE A 91 8.37 1.51 12.39
C PHE A 91 7.30 0.94 13.31
N SER A 92 6.07 1.41 13.17
CA SER A 92 4.91 0.80 13.82
C SER A 92 4.09 0.04 12.79
N ILE A 93 3.36 -0.98 13.24
CA ILE A 93 2.37 -1.67 12.40
C ILE A 93 0.98 -1.53 12.99
N ALA A 94 -0.03 -1.45 12.12
CA ALA A 94 -1.42 -1.60 12.49
C ALA A 94 -1.99 -2.83 11.76
N CYS A 95 -2.66 -3.69 12.51
CA CYS A 95 -3.34 -4.86 11.98
C CYS A 95 -4.85 -4.63 12.10
N ASP A 96 -5.53 -4.61 10.97
CA ASP A 96 -6.99 -4.48 10.90
C ASP A 96 -7.58 -5.76 10.28
N GLU A 97 -8.57 -6.36 10.96
CA GLU A 97 -9.28 -7.54 10.43
C GLU A 97 -10.35 -7.04 9.46
N THR A 98 -10.25 -7.45 8.20
CA THR A 98 -11.21 -7.13 7.16
C THR A 98 -11.83 -8.41 6.62
N CYS A 99 -13.09 -8.36 6.20
CA CYS A 99 -13.69 -9.43 5.40
C CYS A 99 -13.67 -9.00 3.93
N ASP A 100 -13.36 -9.92 3.01
CA ASP A 100 -13.65 -9.68 1.60
C ASP A 100 -15.13 -9.91 1.27
N VAL A 101 -15.50 -9.67 0.01
CA VAL A 101 -16.90 -9.74 -0.46
C VAL A 101 -17.48 -11.16 -0.35
N ASP A 102 -16.62 -12.18 -0.27
CA ASP A 102 -16.99 -13.59 -0.16
C ASP A 102 -16.85 -14.12 1.29
N ASP A 103 -16.83 -13.22 2.28
CA ASP A 103 -16.69 -13.50 3.72
C ASP A 103 -15.38 -14.23 4.11
N PHE A 104 -14.33 -14.16 3.30
CA PHE A 104 -13.00 -14.60 3.74
C PHE A 104 -12.36 -13.53 4.61
N ALA A 105 -12.00 -13.91 5.83
CA ALA A 105 -11.26 -13.05 6.73
C ALA A 105 -9.83 -12.82 6.20
N GLN A 106 -9.42 -11.56 6.20
CA GLN A 106 -8.08 -11.12 5.83
C GLN A 106 -7.58 -10.11 6.87
N VAL A 107 -6.27 -9.91 6.91
CA VAL A 107 -5.64 -8.91 7.76
C VAL A 107 -4.96 -7.87 6.89
N ALA A 108 -5.40 -6.62 7.01
CA ALA A 108 -4.68 -5.48 6.47
C ALA A 108 -3.55 -5.12 7.44
N LEU A 109 -2.32 -5.17 6.93
CA LEU A 109 -1.11 -4.81 7.67
C LEU A 109 -0.62 -3.46 7.16
N LEU A 110 -0.87 -2.40 7.91
CA LEU A 110 -0.35 -1.06 7.61
C LEU A 110 0.95 -0.81 8.38
N GLY A 111 1.93 -0.20 7.72
CA GLY A 111 3.18 0.26 8.32
C GLY A 111 3.20 1.78 8.44
N ARG A 112 3.64 2.30 9.59
CA ARG A 112 3.97 3.71 9.74
C ARG A 112 5.43 3.89 10.09
N TYR A 113 6.13 4.73 9.35
CA TYR A 113 7.57 4.95 9.47
C TYR A 113 7.91 6.39 9.05
N ILE A 114 9.17 6.78 9.19
CA ILE A 114 9.67 8.07 8.71
C ILE A 114 10.73 7.78 7.66
N ASN A 115 10.61 8.42 6.49
CA ASN A 115 11.63 8.47 5.45
C ASN A 115 12.00 9.93 5.14
N ASP A 116 12.76 10.16 4.07
CA ASP A 116 13.22 11.49 3.67
C ASP A 116 12.07 12.43 3.28
N GLN A 117 10.90 11.90 2.97
CA GLN A 117 9.68 12.66 2.64
C GLN A 117 8.82 12.94 3.88
N GLY A 118 9.22 12.47 5.06
CA GLY A 118 8.52 12.67 6.33
C GLY A 118 7.77 11.41 6.81
N PRO A 119 6.74 11.58 7.66
CA PRO A 119 5.93 10.47 8.14
C PRO A 119 5.15 9.81 7.01
N GLN A 120 5.28 8.49 6.88
CA GLN A 120 4.56 7.66 5.92
C GLN A 120 3.60 6.71 6.64
N GLU A 121 2.49 6.38 5.99
CA GLU A 121 1.53 5.36 6.40
C GLU A 121 1.06 4.59 5.17
N GLU A 122 1.51 3.34 5.03
CA GLU A 122 1.32 2.55 3.80
C GLU A 122 0.86 1.12 4.09
N LEU A 123 0.16 0.51 3.15
CA LEU A 123 -0.29 -0.88 3.24
C LEU A 123 0.84 -1.85 2.87
N ILE A 124 1.41 -2.55 3.85
CA ILE A 124 2.48 -3.53 3.64
C ILE A 124 1.97 -4.79 2.93
N ALA A 125 0.79 -5.27 3.35
CA ALA A 125 0.17 -6.48 2.81
C ALA A 125 -1.30 -6.60 3.22
N LEU A 126 -2.08 -7.27 2.35
CA LEU A 126 -3.35 -7.91 2.70
C LEU A 126 -3.11 -9.41 2.81
N LEU A 127 -3.30 -9.96 4.00
CA LEU A 127 -2.97 -11.34 4.34
C LEU A 127 -4.25 -12.16 4.46
N PRO A 128 -4.54 -13.08 3.52
CA PRO A 128 -5.71 -13.95 3.65
C PRO A 128 -5.52 -14.93 4.81
N LEU A 129 -6.53 -15.05 5.68
CA LEU A 129 -6.53 -16.01 6.77
C LEU A 129 -7.16 -17.32 6.30
N LYS A 130 -6.36 -18.39 6.26
CA LYS A 130 -6.85 -19.73 5.91
C LYS A 130 -7.49 -20.37 7.16
N GLY A 131 -8.81 -20.22 7.32
CA GLY A 131 -9.59 -20.93 8.35
C GLY A 131 -10.05 -20.03 9.50
N GLN A 132 -9.78 -20.44 10.75
CA GLN A 132 -10.27 -19.70 11.93
C GLN A 132 -9.49 -18.39 12.13
N THR A 133 -10.19 -17.31 12.48
CA THR A 133 -9.65 -15.98 12.82
C THR A 133 -9.04 -15.96 14.22
N ARG A 134 -8.27 -16.99 14.57
CA ARG A 134 -7.57 -17.03 15.85
C ARG A 134 -6.34 -16.15 15.75
N ARG A 135 -6.20 -15.25 16.70
CA ARG A 135 -5.00 -14.48 17.05
C ARG A 135 -3.63 -15.06 16.62
N LYS A 136 -3.35 -16.31 16.98
CA LYS A 136 -2.07 -16.98 16.70
C LYS A 136 -1.81 -17.11 15.20
N ASP A 137 -2.88 -17.32 14.44
CA ASP A 137 -2.86 -17.50 12.99
C ASP A 137 -2.55 -16.13 12.35
N ILE A 138 -3.10 -15.03 12.90
CA ILE A 138 -2.78 -13.64 12.52
C ILE A 138 -1.32 -13.29 12.80
N ALA A 139 -0.85 -13.52 14.04
CA ALA A 139 0.53 -13.21 14.42
C ALA A 139 1.55 -14.01 13.58
N SER A 140 1.25 -15.27 13.28
CA SER A 140 2.05 -16.11 12.39
C SER A 140 2.07 -15.55 10.96
N ALA A 141 0.91 -15.19 10.40
CA ALA A 141 0.82 -14.63 9.06
C ALA A 141 1.60 -13.30 8.93
N VAL A 142 1.48 -12.42 9.91
CA VAL A 142 2.23 -11.14 9.94
C VAL A 142 3.73 -11.41 10.04
N THR A 143 4.16 -12.30 10.93
CA THR A 143 5.60 -12.61 11.11
C THR A 143 6.19 -13.23 9.84
N GLU A 144 5.46 -14.16 9.21
CA GLU A 144 5.87 -14.77 7.95
C GLU A 144 5.94 -13.75 6.82
N CYS A 145 4.96 -12.85 6.71
CA CYS A 145 4.95 -11.77 5.73
C CYS A 145 6.18 -10.85 5.88
N LEU A 146 6.45 -10.38 7.10
CA LEU A 146 7.61 -9.52 7.37
C LEU A 146 8.92 -10.25 7.05
N LYS A 147 9.03 -11.54 7.40
CA LYS A 147 10.19 -12.37 7.07
C LYS A 147 10.37 -12.54 5.55
N GLN A 148 9.30 -12.80 4.81
CA GLN A 148 9.35 -12.93 3.34
C GLN A 148 9.80 -11.63 2.66
N LYS A 149 9.44 -10.46 3.23
CA LYS A 149 9.87 -9.13 2.76
C LYS A 149 11.23 -8.69 3.31
N ASP A 150 11.91 -9.55 4.09
CA ASP A 150 13.17 -9.26 4.79
C ASP A 150 13.10 -7.97 5.67
N ILE A 151 11.94 -7.76 6.30
CA ILE A 151 11.72 -6.67 7.26
C ILE A 151 12.10 -7.17 8.66
N ASN A 152 13.01 -6.45 9.30
CA ASN A 152 13.49 -6.79 10.63
C ASN A 152 12.43 -6.47 11.70
N ILE A 153 11.80 -7.52 12.24
CA ILE A 153 10.80 -7.43 13.31
C ILE A 153 11.31 -6.72 14.57
N ASN A 154 12.62 -6.67 14.80
CA ASN A 154 13.22 -6.02 15.98
C ASN A 154 13.17 -4.50 15.91
N ARG A 155 12.87 -3.94 14.73
CA ARG A 155 12.68 -2.49 14.52
C ARG A 155 11.23 -2.05 14.71
N ILE A 156 10.32 -2.96 15.07
CA ILE A 156 8.94 -2.60 15.39
C ILE A 156 8.92 -1.81 16.71
N ILE A 157 8.38 -0.59 16.69
CA ILE A 157 8.25 0.31 17.85
C ILE A 157 6.88 0.14 18.53
N SER A 158 5.84 -0.16 17.76
CA SER A 158 4.49 -0.38 18.27
C SER A 158 3.65 -1.20 17.31
N ILE A 159 2.61 -1.81 17.86
CA ILE A 159 1.64 -2.62 17.13
C ILE A 159 0.25 -2.15 17.59
N ALA A 160 -0.59 -1.75 16.64
CA ALA A 160 -1.96 -1.36 16.86
C ALA A 160 -2.90 -2.44 16.32
N THR A 161 -3.97 -2.72 17.06
CA THR A 161 -5.03 -3.65 16.67
C THR A 161 -6.37 -3.04 17.08
N ASP A 162 -7.43 -3.31 16.33
CA ASP A 162 -8.78 -2.75 16.49
C ASP A 162 -9.50 -3.20 17.78
N GLY A 163 -8.94 -4.18 18.49
CA GLY A 163 -9.55 -4.74 19.69
C GLY A 163 -10.78 -5.61 19.40
N ALA A 164 -10.93 -6.13 18.18
CA ALA A 164 -11.86 -7.21 17.91
C ALA A 164 -11.60 -8.39 18.88
N PRO A 165 -12.61 -9.23 19.20
CA PRO A 165 -12.42 -10.38 20.09
C PRO A 165 -11.26 -11.30 19.67
N SER A 166 -11.03 -11.45 18.36
CA SER A 166 -9.86 -12.10 17.75
C SER A 166 -8.54 -11.48 18.21
N MET A 167 -8.50 -10.16 18.41
CA MET A 167 -7.33 -9.35 18.75
C MET A 167 -7.20 -9.01 20.26
N LYS A 168 -8.25 -9.17 21.08
CA LYS A 168 -8.27 -8.86 22.53
C LYS A 168 -7.44 -9.83 23.41
N GLY A 169 -6.27 -9.39 23.86
CA GLY A 169 -5.30 -10.22 24.60
C GLY A 169 -4.16 -10.77 23.73
N ALA A 170 -4.03 -10.25 22.50
CA ALA A 170 -2.91 -10.45 21.58
C ALA A 170 -1.54 -10.11 22.18
N HIS A 171 -1.59 -9.38 23.30
CA HIS A 171 -0.50 -9.15 24.23
C HIS A 171 0.49 -10.32 24.29
N LYS A 172 0.18 -11.55 24.73
CA LYS A 172 1.22 -12.60 24.93
C LYS A 172 1.93 -13.12 23.67
N ASP A 173 1.24 -13.28 22.56
CA ASP A 173 1.83 -13.84 21.32
C ASP A 173 2.55 -12.76 20.50
N PHE A 174 1.99 -11.55 20.44
CA PHE A 174 2.74 -10.38 19.94
C PHE A 174 3.82 -9.91 20.95
N PHE A 175 3.73 -10.24 22.24
CA PHE A 175 4.83 -10.10 23.20
C PHE A 175 5.98 -11.06 22.87
N THR A 176 5.74 -12.13 22.13
CA THR A 176 6.82 -13.02 21.67
C THR A 176 7.59 -12.39 20.50
N LEU A 177 6.91 -11.63 19.61
CA LEU A 177 7.57 -10.66 18.71
C LEU A 177 8.44 -9.65 19.51
N LYS A 178 7.94 -9.19 20.67
CA LYS A 178 8.64 -8.29 21.61
C LYS A 178 9.85 -8.91 22.33
N LYS A 179 10.02 -10.24 22.33
CA LYS A 179 11.20 -10.89 22.94
C LYS A 179 12.47 -10.76 22.09
N TYR A 180 12.33 -10.34 20.83
CA TYR A 180 13.44 -10.17 19.89
C TYR A 180 13.84 -8.69 19.66
N GLY A 181 13.00 -7.71 20.04
CA GLY A 181 13.28 -6.26 19.90
C GLY A 181 12.86 -5.46 21.14
N ALA A 182 13.70 -4.51 21.56
CA ALA A 182 13.55 -3.72 22.78
C ALA A 182 12.21 -2.94 22.87
N GLN A 183 11.84 -2.55 24.11
CA GLN A 183 10.58 -1.94 24.56
C GLN A 183 9.71 -1.21 23.50
N CYS A 184 8.77 -1.94 22.90
CA CYS A 184 7.66 -1.36 22.15
C CYS A 184 6.54 -0.85 23.08
N ASN A 185 5.99 0.35 22.84
CA ASN A 185 4.74 0.80 23.46
C ASN A 185 3.57 0.23 22.65
N PHE A 186 2.84 -0.73 23.22
CA PHE A 186 1.59 -1.21 22.63
C PHE A 186 0.51 -0.17 22.91
N ILE A 187 -0.09 0.39 21.87
CA ILE A 187 -1.25 1.28 22.01
C ILE A 187 -2.40 0.55 21.34
N SER A 188 -3.30 -0.01 22.15
CA SER A 188 -4.62 -0.40 21.66
C SER A 188 -5.36 0.89 21.32
N LEU A 189 -5.54 1.14 20.02
CA LEU A 189 -6.47 2.16 19.56
C LEU A 189 -7.85 1.50 19.53
N HIS A 190 -8.60 1.64 20.61
CA HIS A 190 -10.04 1.36 20.55
C HIS A 190 -10.64 2.42 19.63
N ASN A 191 -11.22 2.00 18.51
CA ASN A 191 -12.05 2.89 17.72
C ASN A 191 -13.40 2.98 18.47
N PRO A 192 -13.74 4.07 19.18
CA PRO A 192 -15.09 4.21 19.72
C PRO A 192 -16.08 4.24 18.54
N PRO A 193 -17.33 3.77 18.71
CA PRO A 193 -18.34 3.90 17.67
C PRO A 193 -18.59 5.39 17.41
N GLY A 194 -18.14 5.88 16.25
CA GLY A 194 -18.06 7.31 15.92
C GLY A 194 -16.61 7.75 15.75
N GLY A 195 -16.08 7.54 14.54
CA GLY A 195 -14.66 7.62 14.24
C GLY A 195 -13.97 8.92 14.64
N THR A 196 -12.83 8.79 15.31
CA THR A 196 -11.64 9.64 15.17
C THR A 196 -10.46 8.83 15.71
N VAL A 197 -9.47 8.55 14.86
CA VAL A 197 -8.21 7.95 15.29
C VAL A 197 -7.48 8.94 16.19
N CYS A 198 -7.31 8.61 17.48
CA CYS A 198 -6.53 9.42 18.41
C CYS A 198 -5.06 9.48 17.97
N THR A 199 -4.67 10.58 17.34
CA THR A 199 -3.29 10.96 16.98
C THR A 199 -2.49 11.43 18.19
N ASN A 200 -2.28 10.56 19.19
CA ASN A 200 -1.42 10.88 20.33
C ASN A 200 -0.23 9.91 20.42
N LEU A 201 0.73 10.05 19.50
CA LEU A 201 2.01 9.34 19.56
C LEU A 201 3.25 10.24 19.40
N TYR A 202 3.08 11.55 19.19
CA TYR A 202 4.17 12.52 19.10
C TYR A 202 4.10 13.62 20.18
N ARG A 203 3.98 13.23 21.46
CA ARG A 203 4.49 14.08 22.55
C ARG A 203 5.54 13.29 23.29
N GLY A 204 6.76 13.40 22.76
CA GLY A 204 7.96 12.88 23.39
C GLY A 204 8.06 13.39 24.83
N ASN A 205 8.51 12.49 25.70
CA ASN A 205 9.11 12.82 26.99
C ASN A 205 10.37 13.68 26.75
N LEU A 206 10.18 14.97 26.53
CA LEU A 206 11.17 15.97 26.88
C LEU A 206 10.75 16.52 28.24
N LYS A 207 11.21 15.86 29.30
CA LYS A 207 11.27 16.50 30.62
C LYS A 207 12.33 17.60 30.52
N SER A 208 11.93 18.81 30.17
CA SER A 208 12.69 19.99 30.57
C SER A 208 12.30 20.32 32.01
N ASN A 209 13.29 20.23 32.91
CA ASN A 209 13.24 20.89 34.20
C ASN A 209 12.94 22.38 33.96
N GLY A 210 11.89 22.91 34.59
CA GLY A 210 11.57 24.33 34.52
C GLY A 210 10.22 24.65 35.15
N ASN A 211 10.30 25.26 36.33
CA ASN A 211 9.24 25.80 37.18
C ASN A 211 7.99 26.36 36.47
N GLY A 212 6.83 26.01 37.06
CA GLY A 212 5.74 26.94 37.39
C GLY A 212 4.94 27.57 36.25
N CYS A 213 3.66 27.21 36.15
CA CYS A 213 2.55 28.13 36.44
C CYS A 213 1.20 27.41 36.35
N THR A 214 0.36 27.71 37.33
CA THR A 214 -1.05 27.34 37.51
C THR A 214 -1.97 28.03 36.52
N GLY A 215 -3.08 27.37 36.14
CA GLY A 215 -4.33 28.09 35.82
C GLY A 215 -5.15 27.56 34.64
N CYS A 216 -6.34 27.06 35.00
CA CYS A 216 -7.59 26.88 34.23
C CYS A 216 -7.62 25.83 33.10
#